data_AF-A0A9P6WZ61-F1
#
_entry.id   AF-A0A9P6WZ61-F1
#
_cell.length_a   1.000
_cell.length_b   1.000
_cell.length_c   1.000
_cell.angle_alpha   90.00
_cell.angle_beta   90.00
_cell.angle_gamma   90.00
#
_symmetry.space_group_name_H-M   'P 1'
#
loop_
_entity.id
_entity.type
_entity.pdbx_description
1 polymer ?
#
loop_
_entity_poly.entity_id
_entity_poly.type
_entity_poly.pdbx_seq_one_letter_code
_entity_poly.pdbx_strand_id
1 'polypeptide(L)'
;MDIFHKLWDNACIKLVADGGSNRLYDAFKHDKALLEKFIPDEIRGDLDSIRPDVWEYYESKNVKITKVDEQDSNDFMKCVYLLNEKEKENNETYDIVATPALGGRFDQTMSSIHVLYTLKDQVQKKVILVSSENLTMLLDKGKHHIHCQLDLEGPTCGVIPVSAPAVISSHGLKWDMDNLQCQFGGRISTCNVLNNELIEITTDSPVVWTVEIKLSVQ
;
A
#
# COMPACT_ATOMS: atom_id res chain seq x y z
N MET A 1 1.12 16.43 -0.07
CA MET A 1 -0.08 16.59 0.79
C MET A 1 -1.36 16.23 0.06
N ASP A 2 -1.56 16.66 -1.20
CA ASP A 2 -2.84 16.47 -1.92
C ASP A 2 -3.34 15.01 -2.00
N ILE A 3 -2.46 14.04 -2.26
CA ILE A 3 -2.85 12.63 -2.38
C ILE A 3 -3.35 12.05 -1.05
N PHE A 4 -2.66 12.30 0.06
CA PHE A 4 -3.09 11.81 1.38
C PHE A 4 -4.47 12.36 1.74
N HIS A 5 -4.73 13.64 1.48
CA HIS A 5 -6.04 14.26 1.75
C HIS A 5 -7.14 13.60 0.91
N LYS A 6 -6.90 13.38 -0.38
CA LYS A 6 -7.84 12.69 -1.27
C LYS A 6 -8.10 11.26 -0.80
N LEU A 7 -7.06 10.50 -0.46
CA LEU A 7 -7.21 9.14 0.06
C LEU A 7 -8.01 9.12 1.36
N TRP A 8 -7.71 10.03 2.28
CA TRP A 8 -8.43 10.14 3.55
C TRP A 8 -9.91 10.46 3.37
N ASP A 9 -10.21 11.47 2.55
CA ASP A 9 -11.58 11.94 2.32
C ASP A 9 -12.43 10.91 1.54
N ASN A 10 -11.80 10.04 0.74
CA ASN A 10 -12.48 8.96 0.00
C ASN A 10 -12.51 7.61 0.74
N ALA A 11 -11.79 7.46 1.85
CA ALA A 11 -11.78 6.21 2.60
C ALA A 11 -13.07 6.04 3.42
N CYS A 12 -13.71 4.88 3.32
CA CYS A 12 -14.85 4.52 4.16
C CYS A 12 -14.41 4.25 5.60
N ILE A 13 -13.28 3.56 5.77
CA ILE A 13 -12.72 3.13 7.07
C ILE A 13 -11.24 3.54 7.11
N LYS A 14 -10.82 4.19 8.20
CA LYS A 14 -9.46 4.67 8.45
C LYS A 14 -8.88 3.92 9.64
N LEU A 15 -8.02 2.94 9.36
CA LEU A 15 -7.31 2.17 10.36
C LEU A 15 -5.85 2.63 10.43
N VAL A 16 -5.31 2.71 11.64
CA VAL A 16 -3.91 3.10 11.87
C VAL A 16 -3.19 2.00 12.64
N ALA A 17 -2.11 1.50 12.05
CA ALA A 17 -1.29 0.44 12.62
C ALA A 17 -0.27 0.99 13.62
N ASP A 18 -0.46 0.70 14.92
CA ASP A 18 0.38 1.12 16.07
C ASP A 18 1.18 2.43 15.85
N GLY A 19 2.50 2.33 15.60
CA GLY A 19 3.41 3.48 15.45
C GLY A 19 3.11 4.38 14.26
N GLY A 20 2.24 3.96 13.33
CA GLY A 20 1.63 4.81 12.32
C GLY A 20 0.84 5.98 12.93
N SER A 21 0.31 5.82 14.14
CA SER A 21 -0.36 6.89 14.90
C SER A 21 0.57 8.07 15.19
N ASN A 22 1.83 7.77 15.55
CA ASN A 22 2.87 8.77 15.75
C ASN A 22 3.13 9.56 14.48
N ARG A 23 3.24 8.86 13.34
CA ARG A 23 3.48 9.50 12.03
C ARG A 23 2.31 10.40 11.63
N LEU A 24 1.08 9.93 11.82
CA LEU A 24 -0.12 10.72 11.55
C LEU A 24 -0.18 11.97 12.42
N TYR A 25 0.08 11.82 13.73
CA TYR A 25 0.11 12.94 14.66
C TYR A 25 1.21 13.94 14.31
N ASP A 26 2.44 13.47 14.12
CA ASP A 26 3.60 14.32 13.85
C ASP A 26 3.49 15.08 12.53
N ALA A 27 2.78 14.54 11.53
CA ALA A 27 2.52 15.21 10.26
C ALA A 27 1.65 16.46 10.41
N PHE A 28 0.76 16.50 11.41
CA PHE A 28 -0.25 17.57 11.55
C PHE A 28 -0.21 18.31 12.89
N LYS A 29 0.63 17.92 13.86
CA LYS A 29 0.66 18.52 15.22
C LYS A 29 0.87 20.03 15.25
N HIS A 30 1.41 20.62 14.19
CA HIS A 30 1.64 22.06 14.06
C HIS A 30 0.49 22.81 13.37
N ASP A 31 -0.49 22.10 12.81
CA ASP A 31 -1.72 22.64 12.23
C ASP A 31 -2.93 22.02 12.94
N LYS A 32 -3.48 22.75 13.90
CA LYS A 32 -4.60 22.28 14.72
C LYS A 32 -5.83 21.90 13.87
N ALA A 33 -6.11 22.64 12.80
CA ALA A 33 -7.27 22.36 11.96
C ALA A 33 -7.11 21.04 11.21
N LEU A 34 -5.91 20.76 10.68
CA LEU A 34 -5.62 19.48 10.04
C LEU A 34 -5.56 18.33 11.05
N LEU A 35 -4.95 18.53 12.21
CA LEU A 35 -4.88 17.51 13.26
C LEU A 35 -6.26 17.09 13.77
N GLU A 36 -7.21 18.02 13.81
CA GLU A 36 -8.61 17.74 14.15
C GLU A 36 -9.41 17.17 12.98
N LYS A 37 -8.98 17.37 11.73
CA LYS A 37 -9.56 16.75 10.53
C LYS A 37 -9.17 15.27 10.42
N PHE A 38 -7.92 14.93 10.72
CA PHE A 38 -7.36 13.60 10.46
C PHE A 38 -7.42 12.69 11.70
N ILE A 39 -8.64 12.35 12.12
CA ILE A 39 -8.92 11.44 13.25
C ILE A 39 -9.29 10.05 12.70
N PRO A 40 -8.51 8.99 12.98
CA PRO A 40 -8.80 7.65 12.48
C PRO A 40 -9.99 7.00 13.21
N ASP A 41 -10.58 5.97 12.61
CA ASP A 41 -11.68 5.21 13.23
C ASP A 41 -11.16 4.27 14.32
N GLU A 42 -10.00 3.65 14.11
CA GLU A 42 -9.37 2.77 15.09
C GLU A 42 -7.83 2.76 14.93
N ILE A 43 -7.12 2.79 16.06
CA ILE A 43 -5.68 2.50 16.14
C ILE A 43 -5.53 1.08 16.68
N ARG A 44 -4.75 0.24 15.99
CA ARG A 44 -4.60 -1.17 16.33
C ARG A 44 -3.16 -1.66 16.14
N GLY A 45 -2.72 -2.50 17.05
CA GLY A 45 -1.42 -3.18 17.00
C GLY A 45 -1.06 -3.75 18.36
N ASP A 46 0.19 -4.15 18.59
CA ASP A 46 0.65 -4.50 19.95
C ASP A 46 0.89 -3.28 20.85
N LEU A 47 0.91 -2.08 20.24
CA LEU A 47 0.99 -0.79 20.92
C LEU A 47 2.31 -0.59 21.66
N ASP A 48 3.39 -1.18 21.14
CA ASP A 48 4.73 -1.03 21.66
C ASP A 48 5.45 0.22 21.13
N SER A 49 4.92 0.80 20.04
CA SER A 49 5.53 1.90 19.32
C SER A 49 4.80 3.23 19.52
N ILE A 50 3.49 3.23 19.76
CA ILE A 50 2.71 4.45 20.03
C ILE A 50 3.28 5.21 21.25
N ARG A 51 3.50 6.52 21.10
CA ARG A 51 4.00 7.36 22.19
C ARG A 51 2.90 7.74 23.16
N PRO A 52 3.20 7.99 24.45
CA PRO A 52 2.21 8.41 25.44
C PRO A 52 1.45 9.69 25.06
N ASP A 53 2.13 10.71 24.55
CA ASP A 53 1.49 11.98 24.11
C ASP A 53 0.49 11.77 22.98
N VAL A 54 0.80 10.86 22.07
CA VAL A 54 -0.02 10.50 20.92
C VAL A 54 -1.22 9.65 21.35
N TRP A 55 -1.00 8.72 22.28
CA TRP A 55 -2.08 7.94 22.90
C TRP A 55 -3.11 8.87 23.55
N GLU A 56 -2.66 9.73 24.47
CA GLU A 56 -3.53 10.65 25.20
C GLU A 56 -4.31 11.56 24.23
N TYR A 57 -3.68 12.02 23.16
CA TYR A 57 -4.35 12.82 22.13
C TYR A 57 -5.51 12.05 21.48
N TYR A 58 -5.27 10.86 20.92
CA TYR A 58 -6.30 10.12 20.20
C TYR A 58 -7.38 9.56 21.14
N GLU A 59 -7.02 9.18 22.36
CA GLU A 59 -7.97 8.81 23.40
C GLU A 59 -8.91 9.99 23.74
N SER A 60 -8.37 11.21 23.87
CA SER A 60 -9.18 12.43 24.10
C SER A 60 -10.14 12.76 22.95
N LYS A 61 -9.87 12.23 21.75
CA LYS A 61 -10.73 12.36 20.56
C LYS A 61 -11.72 11.19 20.41
N ASN A 62 -11.81 10.30 21.41
CA ASN A 62 -12.63 9.09 21.42
C ASN A 62 -12.28 8.10 20.29
N VAL A 63 -11.03 8.09 19.83
CA VAL A 63 -10.55 7.05 18.91
C VAL A 63 -10.49 5.72 19.65
N LYS A 64 -10.99 4.67 19.04
CA LYS A 64 -10.84 3.31 19.59
C LYS A 64 -9.38 2.88 19.45
N ILE A 65 -8.74 2.52 20.56
CA ILE A 65 -7.36 2.03 20.58
C ILE A 65 -7.38 0.57 21.06
N THR A 66 -7.03 -0.36 20.17
CA THR A 66 -7.13 -1.81 20.42
C THR A 66 -5.74 -2.44 20.46
N LYS A 67 -5.37 -2.98 21.63
CA LYS A 67 -4.15 -3.77 21.79
C LYS A 67 -4.38 -5.21 21.30
N VAL A 68 -3.40 -5.74 20.58
CA VAL A 68 -3.36 -7.13 20.09
C VAL A 68 -2.03 -7.73 20.53
N ASP A 69 -2.08 -8.62 21.52
CA ASP A 69 -0.88 -9.21 22.15
C ASP A 69 -0.19 -10.29 21.27
N GLU A 70 -0.85 -10.74 20.21
CA GLU A 70 -0.31 -11.73 19.27
C GLU A 70 0.88 -11.17 18.46
N GLN A 71 1.86 -12.04 18.17
CA GLN A 71 3.18 -11.67 17.62
C GLN A 71 3.55 -12.42 16.33
N ASP A 72 2.70 -13.31 15.82
CA ASP A 72 2.91 -14.03 14.56
C ASP A 72 2.54 -13.15 13.34
N SER A 73 1.88 -12.00 13.56
CA SER A 73 1.49 -11.04 12.53
C SER A 73 2.00 -9.61 12.82
N ASN A 74 2.29 -8.86 11.75
CA ASN A 74 2.66 -7.44 11.87
C ASN A 74 1.40 -6.56 12.05
N ASP A 75 1.57 -5.31 12.47
CA ASP A 75 0.42 -4.43 12.74
C ASP A 75 -0.41 -4.08 11.50
N PHE A 76 0.18 -4.17 10.30
CA PHE A 76 -0.57 -4.07 9.06
C PHE A 76 -1.57 -5.23 8.94
N MET A 77 -1.14 -6.48 9.10
CA MET A 77 -2.02 -7.64 9.08
C MET A 77 -3.06 -7.61 10.20
N LYS A 78 -2.69 -7.11 11.40
CA LYS A 78 -3.66 -6.91 12.49
C LYS A 78 -4.78 -5.95 12.09
N CYS A 79 -4.49 -4.90 11.32
CA CYS A 79 -5.51 -4.01 10.73
C CYS A 79 -6.33 -4.72 9.65
N VAL A 80 -5.71 -5.54 8.81
CA VAL A 80 -6.42 -6.33 7.79
C VAL A 80 -7.39 -7.34 8.43
N TYR A 81 -7.01 -7.97 9.54
CA TYR A 81 -7.91 -8.86 10.28
C TYR A 81 -9.13 -8.13 10.83
N LEU A 82 -8.94 -6.94 11.41
CA LEU A 82 -10.05 -6.08 11.82
C LEU A 82 -10.95 -5.70 10.64
N LEU A 83 -10.38 -5.35 9.49
CA LEU A 83 -11.17 -5.06 8.29
C LEU A 83 -12.02 -6.27 7.88
N ASN A 84 -11.44 -7.48 7.87
CA ASN A 84 -12.15 -8.71 7.56
C ASN A 84 -13.28 -9.02 8.55
N GLU A 85 -13.13 -8.67 9.83
CA GLU A 85 -14.19 -8.76 10.84
C GLU A 85 -15.36 -7.82 10.47
N LYS A 86 -15.05 -6.54 10.22
CA LYS A 86 -16.05 -5.52 9.84
C LYS A 86 -16.80 -5.87 8.55
N GLU A 87 -16.08 -6.38 7.55
CA GLU A 87 -16.67 -6.81 6.29
C GLU A 87 -17.67 -7.96 6.47
N LYS A 88 -17.35 -8.93 7.34
CA LYS A 88 -18.28 -10.03 7.65
C LYS A 88 -19.52 -9.53 8.38
N GLU A 89 -19.35 -8.60 9.32
CA GLU A 89 -20.46 -8.00 10.06
C GLU A 89 -21.39 -7.19 9.16
N ASN A 90 -20.83 -6.44 8.21
CA ASN A 90 -21.58 -5.56 7.31
C ASN A 90 -22.01 -6.21 6.00
N ASN A 91 -21.50 -7.42 5.69
CA ASN A 91 -21.65 -8.08 4.39
C ASN A 91 -21.23 -7.18 3.21
N GLU A 92 -20.10 -6.49 3.38
CA GLU A 92 -19.48 -5.61 2.40
C GLU A 92 -18.01 -6.02 2.17
N THR A 93 -17.39 -5.55 1.10
CA THR A 93 -15.96 -5.79 0.82
C THR A 93 -15.31 -4.48 0.41
N TYR A 94 -14.11 -4.21 0.95
CA TYR A 94 -13.39 -2.97 0.70
C TYR A 94 -12.04 -3.22 0.03
N ASP A 95 -11.67 -2.32 -0.88
CA ASP A 95 -10.29 -2.21 -1.34
C ASP A 95 -9.42 -1.58 -0.25
N ILE A 96 -8.15 -1.96 -0.21
CA ILE A 96 -7.18 -1.54 0.80
C ILE A 96 -6.15 -0.62 0.17
N VAL A 97 -6.03 0.59 0.70
CA VAL A 97 -4.92 1.51 0.40
C VAL A 97 -4.10 1.72 1.67
N ALA A 98 -2.86 1.25 1.67
CA ALA A 98 -1.95 1.36 2.83
C ALA A 98 -0.92 2.48 2.62
N THR A 99 -0.83 3.41 3.56
CA THR A 99 0.10 4.57 3.47
C THR A 99 0.56 5.08 4.85
N PRO A 100 1.85 5.47 5.02
CA PRO A 100 2.96 5.14 4.13
C PRO A 100 3.36 3.68 4.33
N ALA A 101 3.26 2.87 3.27
CA ALA A 101 3.55 1.43 3.35
C ALA A 101 4.98 1.05 2.90
N LEU A 102 5.67 1.96 2.21
CA LEU A 102 7.01 1.76 1.68
C LEU A 102 7.93 2.91 2.13
N GLY A 103 9.21 2.61 2.33
CA GLY A 103 10.21 3.55 2.82
C GLY A 103 10.53 3.38 4.31
N GLY A 104 11.55 4.10 4.78
CA GLY A 104 12.03 3.98 6.16
C GLY A 104 12.80 2.68 6.39
N ARG A 105 12.38 1.90 7.39
CA ARG A 105 13.00 0.62 7.75
C ARG A 105 12.81 -0.41 6.62
N PHE A 106 13.91 -0.98 6.15
CA PHE A 106 13.90 -1.92 5.03
C PHE A 106 13.10 -3.19 5.32
N ASP A 107 13.23 -3.73 6.54
CA ASP A 107 12.49 -4.90 7.01
C ASP A 107 10.98 -4.64 7.02
N GLN A 108 10.52 -3.45 7.42
CA GLN A 108 9.11 -3.05 7.33
C GLN A 108 8.65 -2.92 5.88
N THR A 109 9.48 -2.37 4.99
CA THR A 109 9.17 -2.30 3.54
C THR A 109 8.96 -3.70 2.96
N MET A 110 9.85 -4.65 3.28
CA MET A 110 9.70 -6.05 2.85
C MET A 110 8.49 -6.72 3.50
N SER A 111 8.17 -6.35 4.74
CA SER A 111 6.96 -6.82 5.42
C SER A 111 5.68 -6.38 4.71
N SER A 112 5.61 -5.12 4.23
CA SER A 112 4.48 -4.64 3.42
C SER A 112 4.37 -5.39 2.09
N ILE A 113 5.50 -5.68 1.42
CA ILE A 113 5.49 -6.51 0.21
C ILE A 113 5.00 -7.93 0.53
N HIS A 114 5.45 -8.51 1.65
CA HIS A 114 4.96 -9.81 2.12
C HIS A 114 3.45 -9.83 2.33
N VAL A 115 2.85 -8.76 2.89
CA VAL A 115 1.40 -8.64 3.03
C VAL A 115 0.67 -8.75 1.70
N LEU A 116 1.20 -8.15 0.62
CA LEU A 116 0.59 -8.30 -0.71
C LEU A 116 0.54 -9.77 -1.15
N TYR A 117 1.61 -10.53 -0.91
CA TYR A 117 1.65 -11.97 -1.22
C TYR A 117 0.71 -12.78 -0.33
N THR A 118 0.60 -12.45 0.96
CA THR A 118 -0.32 -13.11 1.91
C THR A 118 -1.79 -12.90 1.51
N LEU A 119 -2.11 -11.77 0.89
CA LEU A 119 -3.47 -11.42 0.49
C LEU A 119 -3.81 -11.79 -0.96
N LYS A 120 -2.88 -12.39 -1.71
CA LYS A 120 -3.03 -12.63 -3.17
C LYS A 120 -4.29 -13.42 -3.54
N ASP A 121 -4.70 -14.37 -2.68
CA ASP A 121 -5.84 -15.26 -2.94
C ASP A 121 -7.19 -14.58 -2.59
N GLN A 122 -7.18 -13.36 -2.04
CA GLN A 122 -8.37 -12.56 -1.76
C GLN A 122 -8.81 -11.78 -3.01
N VAL A 123 -9.20 -12.52 -4.06
CA VAL A 123 -9.49 -11.97 -5.41
C VAL A 123 -10.56 -10.88 -5.48
N GLN A 124 -11.37 -10.69 -4.43
CA GLN A 124 -12.40 -9.66 -4.35
C GLN A 124 -11.87 -8.30 -3.88
N LYS A 125 -10.60 -8.22 -3.46
CA LYS A 125 -10.00 -7.00 -2.91
C LYS A 125 -8.76 -6.60 -3.68
N LYS A 126 -8.65 -5.31 -3.96
CA LYS A 126 -7.39 -4.72 -4.40
C LYS A 126 -6.62 -4.24 -3.17
N VAL A 127 -5.33 -4.57 -3.13
CA VAL A 127 -4.42 -4.08 -2.09
C VAL A 127 -3.35 -3.25 -2.76
N ILE A 128 -3.29 -1.98 -2.39
CA ILE A 128 -2.40 -0.98 -2.99
C ILE A 128 -1.56 -0.37 -1.88
N LEU A 129 -0.25 -0.44 -2.04
CA LEU A 129 0.70 0.25 -1.18
C LEU A 129 1.01 1.61 -1.81
N VAL A 130 0.87 2.67 -1.03
CA VAL A 130 1.17 4.04 -1.47
C VAL A 130 2.27 4.62 -0.59
N SER A 131 3.24 5.24 -1.24
CA SER A 131 4.27 6.06 -0.62
C SER A 131 4.25 7.47 -1.19
N SER A 132 5.21 8.31 -0.81
CA SER A 132 5.38 9.64 -1.40
C SER A 132 5.81 9.61 -2.87
N GLU A 133 6.38 8.50 -3.33
CA GLU A 133 7.02 8.42 -4.66
C GLU A 133 6.37 7.39 -5.58
N ASN A 134 5.65 6.40 -5.04
CA ASN A 134 5.15 5.30 -5.84
C ASN A 134 3.85 4.68 -5.31
N LEU A 135 3.14 4.09 -6.25
CA LEU A 135 2.04 3.16 -6.07
C LEU A 135 2.56 1.76 -6.38
N THR A 136 2.28 0.79 -5.51
CA THR A 136 2.76 -0.58 -5.66
C THR A 136 1.64 -1.57 -5.38
N MET A 137 1.52 -2.61 -6.21
CA MET A 137 0.55 -3.70 -6.04
C MET A 137 1.14 -5.03 -6.53
N LEU A 138 0.48 -6.14 -6.18
CA LEU A 138 0.84 -7.47 -6.67
C LEU A 138 -0.03 -7.85 -7.87
N LEU A 139 0.61 -8.33 -8.93
CA LEU A 139 -0.03 -8.99 -10.05
C LEU A 139 0.21 -10.49 -9.89
N ASP A 140 -0.85 -11.28 -9.66
CA ASP A 140 -0.72 -12.74 -9.58
C ASP A 140 -0.44 -13.35 -10.97
N LYS A 141 -0.24 -14.67 -11.03
CA LYS A 141 -0.13 -15.39 -12.30
C LYS A 141 -1.33 -15.11 -13.21
N GLY A 142 -1.07 -14.76 -14.47
CA GLY A 142 -2.11 -14.56 -15.48
C GLY A 142 -1.87 -13.33 -16.34
N LYS A 143 -2.95 -12.88 -17.00
CA LYS A 143 -2.98 -11.67 -17.84
C LYS A 143 -3.68 -10.52 -17.10
N HIS A 144 -3.03 -9.37 -17.06
CA HIS A 144 -3.49 -8.15 -16.39
C HIS A 144 -3.58 -7.00 -17.38
N HIS A 145 -4.57 -6.14 -17.17
CA HIS A 145 -4.77 -4.88 -17.90
C HIS A 145 -4.77 -3.75 -16.86
N ILE A 146 -3.77 -2.88 -16.92
CA ILE A 146 -3.55 -1.81 -15.95
C ILE A 146 -3.80 -0.49 -16.67
N HIS A 147 -4.85 0.20 -16.25
CA HIS A 147 -5.18 1.53 -16.74
C HIS A 147 -4.46 2.57 -15.89
N CYS A 148 -3.40 3.13 -16.44
CA CYS A 148 -2.57 4.14 -15.79
C CYS A 148 -3.12 5.54 -16.08
N GLN A 149 -3.19 6.38 -15.04
CA GLN A 149 -3.57 7.79 -15.20
C GLN A 149 -2.31 8.62 -15.42
N LEU A 150 -1.92 8.86 -16.67
CA LEU A 150 -0.63 9.47 -17.00
C LEU A 150 -0.45 10.90 -16.45
N ASP A 151 -1.51 11.58 -16.04
CA ASP A 151 -1.42 12.89 -15.35
C ASP A 151 -0.97 12.76 -13.89
N LEU A 152 -1.16 11.59 -13.28
CA LEU A 152 -0.82 11.28 -11.89
C LEU A 152 0.31 10.25 -11.76
N GLU A 153 0.47 9.37 -12.74
CA GLU A 153 1.35 8.21 -12.70
C GLU A 153 2.48 8.33 -13.73
N GLY A 154 3.61 7.71 -13.41
CA GLY A 154 4.83 7.71 -14.21
C GLY A 154 5.69 8.97 -14.05
N PRO A 155 6.68 9.16 -14.94
CA PRO A 155 6.93 8.35 -16.12
C PRO A 155 7.45 6.95 -15.81
N THR A 156 8.08 6.75 -14.66
CA THR A 156 8.83 5.51 -14.38
C THR A 156 7.96 4.42 -13.78
N CYS A 157 8.21 3.17 -14.15
CA CYS A 157 7.58 2.00 -13.55
C CYS A 157 8.52 0.79 -13.48
N GLY A 158 8.05 -0.29 -12.87
CA GLY A 158 8.78 -1.55 -12.75
C GLY A 158 7.87 -2.76 -12.59
N VAL A 159 8.38 -3.92 -13.00
CA VAL A 159 7.76 -5.23 -12.84
C VAL A 159 8.80 -6.17 -12.21
N ILE A 160 8.59 -6.51 -10.94
CA ILE A 160 9.65 -7.09 -10.10
C ILE A 160 9.22 -8.46 -9.56
N PRO A 161 9.94 -9.55 -9.91
CA PRO A 161 9.65 -10.90 -9.42
C PRO A 161 10.27 -11.11 -8.02
N VAL A 162 9.61 -10.60 -6.98
CA VAL A 162 10.15 -10.60 -5.60
C VAL A 162 10.25 -12.00 -5.00
N SER A 163 9.21 -12.84 -5.15
CA SER A 163 9.15 -14.14 -4.48
C SER A 163 9.92 -15.26 -5.17
N ALA A 164 9.90 -15.29 -6.50
CA ALA A 164 10.45 -16.37 -7.31
C ALA A 164 10.69 -15.86 -8.74
N PRO A 165 11.57 -16.52 -9.53
CA PRO A 165 11.71 -16.23 -10.95
C PRO A 165 10.36 -16.25 -11.68
N ALA A 166 10.18 -15.36 -12.66
CA ALA A 166 8.97 -15.25 -13.46
C ALA A 166 9.30 -15.04 -14.94
N VAL A 167 8.47 -15.58 -15.82
CA VAL A 167 8.48 -15.27 -17.26
C VAL A 167 7.41 -14.21 -17.52
N ILE A 168 7.83 -13.06 -18.03
CA ILE A 168 6.98 -11.86 -18.16
C ILE A 168 6.92 -11.41 -19.62
N SER A 169 5.71 -11.14 -20.10
CA SER A 169 5.46 -10.42 -21.36
C SER A 169 4.68 -9.15 -21.07
N SER A 170 4.94 -8.06 -21.79
CA SER A 170 4.20 -6.81 -21.63
C SER A 170 3.90 -6.12 -22.96
N HIS A 171 2.86 -5.28 -22.95
CA HIS A 171 2.57 -4.32 -24.03
C HIS A 171 2.23 -2.95 -23.44
N GLY A 172 2.71 -1.88 -24.08
CA GLY A 172 2.43 -0.50 -23.69
C GLY A 172 3.51 0.14 -22.81
N LEU A 173 4.56 -0.60 -22.46
CA LEU A 173 5.76 -0.05 -21.82
C LEU A 173 6.76 0.42 -22.88
N LYS A 174 7.68 1.32 -22.52
CA LYS A 174 8.77 1.74 -23.42
C LYS A 174 9.69 0.59 -23.76
N TRP A 175 9.99 -0.25 -22.77
CA TRP A 175 10.75 -1.48 -22.96
C TRP A 175 9.83 -2.66 -22.68
N ASP A 176 9.01 -2.98 -23.68
CA ASP A 176 8.14 -4.14 -23.63
C ASP A 176 8.95 -5.44 -23.56
N MET A 177 8.41 -6.40 -22.83
CA MET A 177 9.00 -7.71 -22.61
C MET A 177 8.29 -8.76 -23.47
N ASP A 178 9.07 -9.68 -24.05
CA ASP A 178 8.54 -10.84 -24.78
C ASP A 178 9.11 -12.12 -24.16
N ASN A 179 8.27 -12.83 -23.40
CA ASN A 179 8.60 -14.06 -22.68
C ASN A 179 9.93 -13.94 -21.91
N LEU A 180 10.13 -12.79 -21.26
CA LEU A 180 11.39 -12.46 -20.62
C LEU A 180 11.49 -13.12 -19.25
N GLN A 181 12.49 -13.98 -19.08
CA GLN A 181 12.83 -14.53 -17.77
C GLN A 181 13.42 -13.45 -16.85
N CYS A 182 12.75 -13.18 -15.74
CA CYS A 182 13.13 -12.20 -14.73
C CYS A 182 13.36 -12.89 -13.37
N GLN A 183 14.42 -12.51 -12.66
CA GLN A 183 14.75 -12.99 -11.32
C GLN A 183 15.77 -12.06 -10.64
N PHE A 184 15.79 -12.03 -9.31
CA PHE A 184 16.87 -11.41 -8.55
C PHE A 184 18.22 -12.10 -8.85
N GLY A 185 19.28 -11.31 -8.97
CA GLY A 185 20.59 -11.79 -9.46
C GLY A 185 20.67 -11.99 -10.97
N GLY A 186 19.58 -11.78 -11.70
CA GLY A 186 19.50 -11.79 -13.16
C GLY A 186 18.87 -10.50 -13.69
N ARG A 187 17.88 -10.65 -14.58
CA ARG A 187 17.14 -9.51 -15.14
C ARG A 187 15.93 -9.18 -14.27
N ILE A 188 15.71 -7.90 -14.02
CA ILE A 188 14.47 -7.37 -13.41
C ILE A 188 14.05 -6.12 -14.19
N SER A 189 12.74 -5.91 -14.36
CA SER A 189 12.23 -4.72 -15.04
C SER A 189 12.15 -3.57 -14.04
N THR A 190 13.22 -2.77 -14.01
CA THR A 190 13.31 -1.54 -13.20
C THR A 190 13.64 -0.38 -14.11
N CYS A 191 13.22 0.83 -13.72
CA CYS A 191 13.36 2.03 -14.54
C CYS A 191 12.73 1.88 -15.94
N ASN A 192 11.65 1.10 -16.05
CA ASN A 192 10.84 1.06 -17.26
C ASN A 192 10.01 2.36 -17.35
N VAL A 193 9.38 2.63 -18.49
CA VAL A 193 8.63 3.87 -18.69
C VAL A 193 7.24 3.55 -19.23
N LEU A 194 6.22 4.20 -18.67
CA LEU A 194 4.87 4.17 -19.23
C LEU A 194 4.88 4.83 -20.60
N ASN A 195 4.49 4.09 -21.64
CA ASN A 195 4.39 4.61 -23.00
C ASN A 195 2.93 4.68 -23.49
N ASN A 196 2.00 4.13 -22.72
CA ASN A 196 0.57 4.10 -23.01
C ASN A 196 -0.23 4.17 -21.69
N GLU A 197 -1.48 4.58 -21.76
CA GLU A 197 -2.42 4.54 -20.64
C GLU A 197 -2.81 3.10 -20.29
N LEU A 198 -2.95 2.22 -21.29
CA LEU A 198 -3.21 0.80 -21.07
C LEU A 198 -1.91 0.01 -21.13
N ILE A 199 -1.55 -0.60 -19.99
CA ILE A 199 -0.44 -1.53 -19.88
C ILE A 199 -0.98 -2.95 -19.76
N GLU A 200 -0.53 -3.84 -20.63
CA GLU A 200 -0.80 -5.28 -20.51
C GLU A 200 0.41 -5.98 -19.93
N ILE A 201 0.21 -6.84 -18.92
CA ILE A 201 1.25 -7.70 -18.36
C ILE A 201 0.72 -9.13 -18.31
N THR A 202 1.49 -10.07 -18.86
CA THR A 202 1.27 -11.50 -18.68
C THR A 202 2.45 -12.10 -17.92
N THR A 203 2.18 -12.84 -16.86
CA THR A 203 3.21 -13.45 -16.01
C THR A 203 2.83 -14.86 -15.61
N ASP A 204 3.82 -15.76 -15.51
CA ASP A 204 3.62 -17.15 -15.07
C ASP A 204 3.69 -17.34 -13.55
N SER A 205 4.15 -16.30 -12.83
CA SER A 205 4.34 -16.27 -11.38
C SER A 205 3.96 -14.87 -10.83
N PRO A 206 3.66 -14.71 -9.53
CA PRO A 206 3.30 -13.41 -9.00
C PRO A 206 4.47 -12.41 -9.04
N VAL A 207 4.19 -11.20 -9.51
CA VAL A 207 5.16 -10.10 -9.64
C VAL A 207 4.63 -8.82 -9.03
N VAL A 208 5.52 -7.99 -8.51
CA VAL A 208 5.18 -6.67 -7.98
C VAL A 208 5.19 -5.66 -9.13
N TRP A 209 4.05 -5.01 -9.37
CA TRP A 209 3.95 -3.82 -10.19
C TRP A 209 4.19 -2.60 -9.32
N THR A 210 5.06 -1.70 -9.77
CA THR A 210 5.29 -0.42 -9.12
C THR A 210 5.36 0.69 -10.16
N VAL A 211 4.77 1.83 -9.85
CA VAL A 211 4.72 2.99 -10.73
C VAL A 211 4.97 4.24 -9.92
N GLU A 212 5.79 5.14 -10.48
CA GLU A 212 6.06 6.45 -9.91
C GLU A 212 4.75 7.27 -9.82
N ILE A 213 4.60 8.03 -8.75
CA ILE A 213 3.52 8.98 -8.60
C ILE A 213 4.08 10.38 -8.79
N LYS A 214 3.48 11.15 -9.69
CA LYS A 214 3.78 12.56 -9.87
C LYS A 214 3.27 13.32 -8.65
N LEU A 215 4.21 13.81 -7.85
CA LEU A 215 3.88 14.80 -6.83
C LEU A 215 3.44 16.06 -7.55
N SER A 216 2.22 16.53 -7.26
CA SER A 216 1.74 17.83 -7.72
C SER A 216 2.80 18.87 -7.33
N VAL A 217 3.46 19.46 -8.32
CA VAL A 217 4.27 20.66 -8.10
C VAL A 217 3.27 21.74 -7.70
N GLN A 218 3.27 22.13 -6.43
CA GLN A 218 2.63 23.37 -5.99
C GLN A 218 3.47 24.57 -6.45
#